data_AF-A0A9J6D4M5-F1
#
_entry.id   AF-A0A9J6D4M5-F1
#
_cell.length_a   1.000
_cell.length_b   1.000
_cell.length_c   1.000
_cell.angle_alpha   90.00
_cell.angle_beta   90.00
_cell.angle_gamma   90.00
#
_symmetry.space_group_name_H-M   'P 1'
#
loop_
_entity.id
_entity.type
_entity.pdbx_description
1 polymer ?
#
loop_
_entity_poly.entity_id
_entity_poly.type
_entity_poly.pdbx_seq_one_letter_code
_entity_poly.pdbx_strand_id
1 'polypeptide(L)'
;MLLCRCTAWDDVVRSNALLDDALERNVGVLNKAARYVMAVGSAGGPGALPNERGCAAAFDELWNTAALSEHLVSLSGKLEYEVLQAITKARCYLQDNFMVYAGVVRASVVCDTTDGSMQLDALNPDCWRAVVQYLKLSDVKASVR
;
A
#
# COMPACT_ATOMS: atom_id res chain seq x y z
N MET A 1 8.10 -5.45 55.84
CA MET A 1 7.33 -4.62 54.89
C MET A 1 7.46 -5.27 53.52
N LEU A 2 6.53 -6.17 53.18
CA LEU A 2 6.55 -6.91 51.90
C LEU A 2 5.68 -6.15 50.90
N LEU A 3 6.29 -5.67 49.82
CA LEU A 3 5.60 -5.12 48.66
C LEU A 3 4.79 -6.24 48.02
N CYS A 4 3.47 -6.22 48.26
CA CYS A 4 2.53 -7.04 47.52
C CYS A 4 2.45 -6.48 46.09
N ARG A 5 3.37 -6.91 45.21
CA ARG A 5 3.26 -6.65 43.77
C ARG A 5 2.11 -7.51 43.25
N CYS A 6 0.95 -6.88 43.09
CA CYS A 6 -0.20 -7.50 42.44
C CYS A 6 0.13 -7.70 40.96
N THR A 7 0.46 -8.93 40.57
CA THR A 7 0.75 -9.34 39.18
C THR A 7 -0.35 -8.91 38.21
N ALA A 8 -1.60 -8.84 38.67
CA ALA A 8 -2.74 -8.35 37.90
C ALA A 8 -2.59 -6.89 37.40
N TRP A 9 -1.96 -6.01 38.17
CA TRP A 9 -1.72 -4.62 37.73
C TRP A 9 -0.58 -4.54 36.72
N ASP A 10 0.49 -5.32 36.92
CA ASP A 10 1.60 -5.42 35.97
C ASP A 10 1.13 -5.99 34.61
N ASP A 11 0.17 -6.93 34.62
CA ASP A 11 -0.44 -7.51 33.41
C ASP A 11 -1.35 -6.50 32.66
N VAL A 12 -2.10 -5.67 33.38
CA VAL A 12 -2.92 -4.59 32.78
C VAL A 12 -2.03 -3.53 32.13
N VAL A 13 -0.98 -3.09 32.82
CA VAL A 13 -0.02 -2.10 32.28
C VAL A 13 0.68 -2.65 31.04
N ARG A 14 1.10 -3.92 31.06
CA ARG A 14 1.68 -4.58 29.88
C ARG A 14 0.69 -4.68 28.73
N SER A 15 -0.57 -5.01 29.01
CA SER A 15 -1.62 -5.11 27.98
C SER A 15 -1.89 -3.75 27.32
N ASN A 16 -1.94 -2.68 28.11
CA ASN A 16 -2.08 -1.31 27.58
C ASN A 16 -0.89 -0.91 26.71
N ALA A 17 0.34 -1.18 27.16
CA ALA A 17 1.54 -0.88 26.36
C ALA A 17 1.53 -1.63 25.00
N LEU A 18 1.08 -2.89 24.98
CA LEU A 18 0.94 -3.65 23.73
C LEU A 18 -0.14 -3.08 22.79
N LEU A 19 -1.22 -2.55 23.35
CA LEU A 19 -2.27 -1.88 22.58
C LEU A 19 -1.77 -0.57 21.99
N ASP A 20 -1.05 0.24 22.76
CA ASP A 20 -0.45 1.49 22.31
C ASP A 20 0.55 1.23 21.17
N ASP A 21 1.45 0.25 21.33
CA ASP A 21 2.39 -0.18 20.28
C ASP A 21 1.69 -0.67 19.02
N ALA A 22 0.54 -1.33 19.15
CA ALA A 22 -0.26 -1.77 18.00
C ALA A 22 -0.94 -0.61 17.28
N LEU A 23 -1.50 0.34 18.04
CA LEU A 23 -2.13 1.54 17.52
C LEU A 23 -1.12 2.41 16.77
N GLU A 24 0.05 2.67 17.35
CA GLU A 24 1.11 3.44 16.69
C GLU A 24 1.54 2.81 15.37
N ARG A 25 1.71 1.49 15.33
CA ARG A 25 2.05 0.77 14.11
C ARG A 25 0.94 0.88 13.06
N ASN A 26 -0.31 0.69 13.45
CA ASN A 26 -1.45 0.78 12.53
C ASN A 26 -1.58 2.17 11.93
N VAL A 27 -1.45 3.22 12.75
CA VAL A 27 -1.41 4.62 12.29
C VAL A 27 -0.24 4.84 11.35
N GLY A 28 0.93 4.26 11.64
CA GLY A 28 2.09 4.30 10.76
C GLY A 28 1.83 3.70 9.37
N VAL A 29 1.12 2.58 9.30
CA VAL A 29 0.75 1.93 8.02
C VAL A 29 -0.32 2.76 7.29
N LEU A 30 -1.34 3.26 7.98
CA LEU A 30 -2.36 4.16 7.41
C LEU A 30 -1.74 5.43 6.84
N ASN A 31 -0.79 6.04 7.55
CA ASN A 31 -0.07 7.23 7.08
C ASN A 31 0.80 6.95 5.85
N LYS A 32 1.35 5.75 5.71
CA LYS A 32 2.08 5.32 4.50
C LYS A 32 1.12 5.16 3.32
N ALA A 33 0.02 4.46 3.52
CA ALA A 33 -1.02 4.27 2.51
C ALA A 33 -1.61 5.60 2.03
N ALA A 34 -1.94 6.50 2.96
CA ALA A 34 -2.50 7.81 2.64
C ALA A 34 -1.53 8.68 1.83
N ARG A 35 -0.23 8.68 2.19
CA ARG A 35 0.80 9.39 1.41
C ARG A 35 0.87 8.91 -0.03
N TYR A 36 0.75 7.60 -0.27
CA TYR A 36 0.70 7.05 -1.63
C TYR A 36 -0.47 7.61 -2.42
N VAL A 37 -1.69 7.57 -1.87
CA VAL A 37 -2.90 8.09 -2.55
C VAL A 37 -2.77 9.58 -2.86
N MET A 38 -2.28 10.37 -1.91
CA MET A 38 -2.08 11.81 -2.10
C MET A 38 -1.02 12.13 -3.17
N ALA A 39 0.04 11.31 -3.26
CA ALA A 39 1.08 11.49 -4.27
C ALA A 39 0.58 11.20 -5.69
N VAL A 40 -0.21 10.13 -5.88
CA VAL A 40 -0.83 9.82 -7.19
C VAL A 40 -1.82 10.90 -7.63
N GLY A 41 -2.46 11.57 -6.68
CA GLY A 41 -3.34 12.72 -6.94
C GLY A 41 -2.60 14.02 -7.28
N SER A 42 -1.32 14.13 -6.94
CA SER A 42 -0.53 15.35 -7.10
C SER A 42 0.22 15.37 -8.43
N ALA A 43 0.45 16.57 -8.99
CA ALA A 43 1.10 16.76 -10.30
C ALA A 43 2.57 16.25 -10.37
N GLY A 44 3.17 15.85 -9.24
CA GLY A 44 4.53 15.34 -9.17
C GLY A 44 4.72 13.93 -9.75
N GLY A 45 3.64 13.18 -9.96
CA GLY A 45 3.73 11.83 -10.52
C GLY A 45 4.54 10.84 -9.64
N PRO A 46 4.85 9.66 -10.20
CA PRO A 46 5.56 8.58 -9.52
C PRO A 46 7.05 8.91 -9.38
N GLY A 47 7.67 8.53 -8.26
CA GLY A 47 9.07 8.83 -7.92
C GLY A 47 9.24 10.05 -7.01
N ALA A 48 8.16 10.72 -6.61
CA ALA A 48 8.19 11.89 -5.73
C ALA A 48 8.26 11.54 -4.22
N LEU A 49 7.97 10.28 -3.85
CA LEU A 49 7.90 9.86 -2.44
C LEU A 49 9.19 9.17 -1.96
N PRO A 50 9.77 9.60 -0.82
CA PRO A 50 10.73 8.79 -0.09
C PRO A 50 10.09 7.46 0.33
N ASN A 51 10.77 6.34 0.05
CA ASN A 51 10.24 4.99 0.30
C ASN A 51 8.88 4.72 -0.37
N GLU A 52 8.76 5.09 -1.65
CA GLU A 52 7.54 4.94 -2.44
C GLU A 52 7.01 3.49 -2.44
N ARG A 53 7.88 2.49 -2.60
CA ARG A 53 7.51 1.07 -2.55
C ARG A 53 6.85 0.68 -1.22
N GLY A 54 7.39 1.17 -0.09
CA GLY A 54 6.80 0.90 1.22
C GLY A 54 5.44 1.58 1.41
N CYS A 55 5.24 2.75 0.80
CA CYS A 55 3.94 3.44 0.81
C CYS A 55 2.92 2.72 -0.08
N ALA A 56 3.35 2.29 -1.28
CA ALA A 56 2.53 1.50 -2.19
C ALA A 56 2.12 0.15 -1.59
N ALA A 57 3.03 -0.54 -0.89
CA ALA A 57 2.71 -1.80 -0.22
C ALA A 57 1.69 -1.63 0.91
N ALA A 58 1.83 -0.58 1.73
CA ALA A 58 0.83 -0.26 2.76
C ALA A 58 -0.53 0.08 2.13
N PHE A 59 -0.55 0.78 1.00
CA PHE A 59 -1.77 1.03 0.26
C PHE A 59 -2.39 -0.26 -0.31
N ASP A 60 -1.59 -1.14 -0.92
CA ASP A 60 -2.04 -2.42 -1.47
C ASP A 60 -2.67 -3.33 -0.40
N GLU A 61 -2.24 -3.20 0.85
CA GLU A 61 -2.84 -3.89 1.99
C GLU A 61 -4.17 -3.28 2.43
N LEU A 62 -4.29 -1.95 2.40
CA LEU A 62 -5.40 -1.22 3.04
C LEU A 62 -6.44 -0.62 2.10
N TRP A 63 -6.24 -0.66 0.77
CA TRP A 63 -7.05 0.08 -0.22
C TRP A 63 -8.56 -0.17 -0.13
N ASN A 64 -8.98 -1.36 0.32
CA ASN A 64 -10.39 -1.75 0.43
C ASN A 64 -10.93 -1.71 1.86
N THR A 65 -10.25 -0.99 2.77
CA THR A 65 -10.65 -0.90 4.18
C THR A 65 -11.30 0.45 4.47
N ALA A 66 -12.34 0.45 5.30
CA ALA A 66 -12.99 1.69 5.76
C ALA A 66 -12.02 2.59 6.53
N ALA A 67 -11.08 1.99 7.28
CA ALA A 67 -10.06 2.71 8.02
C ALA A 67 -9.23 3.64 7.12
N LEU A 68 -8.86 3.20 5.91
CA LEU A 68 -8.12 4.05 4.98
C LEU A 68 -8.99 5.20 4.43
N SER A 69 -10.23 4.93 4.05
CA SER A 69 -11.12 5.98 3.52
C SER A 69 -11.44 7.02 4.58
N GLU A 70 -11.77 6.62 5.80
CA GLU A 70 -12.02 7.52 6.94
C GLU A 70 -10.79 8.37 7.26
N HIS A 71 -9.61 7.74 7.28
CA HIS A 71 -8.34 8.44 7.51
C HIS A 71 -8.05 9.48 6.42
N LEU A 72 -8.30 9.14 5.16
CA LEU A 72 -8.12 10.06 4.04
C LEU A 72 -9.14 11.22 4.05
N VAL A 73 -10.39 10.98 4.42
CA VAL A 73 -11.39 12.04 4.62
C VAL A 73 -10.90 13.00 5.71
N SER A 74 -10.46 12.46 6.85
CA SER A 74 -9.93 13.25 7.97
C SER A 74 -8.71 14.09 7.57
N LEU A 75 -7.76 13.53 6.82
CA LEU A 75 -6.53 14.22 6.43
C LEU A 75 -6.73 15.25 5.31
N SER A 76 -7.61 14.98 4.35
CA SER A 76 -7.76 15.82 3.15
C SER A 76 -8.90 16.83 3.24
N GLY A 77 -9.84 16.64 4.17
CA GLY A 77 -11.07 17.46 4.27
C GLY A 77 -12.00 17.31 3.07
N LYS A 78 -11.76 16.33 2.19
CA LYS A 78 -12.56 16.06 0.99
C LYS A 78 -13.82 15.26 1.31
N LEU A 79 -14.78 15.31 0.39
CA LEU A 79 -15.97 14.48 0.46
C LEU A 79 -15.62 13.01 0.23
N GLU A 80 -16.41 12.11 0.82
CA GLU A 80 -16.17 10.67 0.76
C GLU A 80 -16.08 10.15 -0.68
N TYR A 81 -16.95 10.61 -1.58
CA TYR A 81 -16.90 10.20 -2.99
C TYR A 81 -15.61 10.61 -3.69
N GLU A 82 -15.03 11.78 -3.34
CA GLU A 82 -13.77 12.26 -3.91
C GLU A 82 -12.59 11.40 -3.41
N VAL A 83 -12.64 10.98 -2.14
CA VAL A 83 -11.67 10.07 -1.55
C VAL A 83 -11.75 8.70 -2.23
N LEU A 84 -12.94 8.16 -2.44
CA LEU A 84 -13.14 6.88 -3.14
C LEU A 84 -12.62 6.94 -4.58
N GLN A 85 -12.83 8.05 -5.29
CA GLN A 85 -12.26 8.26 -6.61
C GLN A 85 -10.73 8.31 -6.57
N ALA A 86 -10.15 8.98 -5.57
CA ALA A 86 -8.70 9.05 -5.39
C ALA A 86 -8.09 7.66 -5.09
N ILE A 87 -8.73 6.87 -4.22
CA ILE A 87 -8.34 5.48 -3.92
C ILE A 87 -8.41 4.63 -5.19
N THR A 88 -9.51 4.73 -5.95
CA THR A 88 -9.70 3.98 -7.20
C THR A 88 -8.61 4.33 -8.21
N LYS A 89 -8.33 5.63 -8.39
CA LYS A 89 -7.25 6.09 -9.27
C LYS A 89 -5.88 5.57 -8.82
N ALA A 90 -5.58 5.63 -7.53
CA ALA A 90 -4.35 5.13 -6.96
C ALA A 90 -4.20 3.61 -7.13
N ARG A 91 -5.30 2.85 -7.07
CA ARG A 91 -5.33 1.41 -7.32
C ARG A 91 -5.07 1.08 -8.79
N CYS A 92 -5.78 1.71 -9.72
CA CYS A 92 -5.53 1.51 -11.15
C CYS A 92 -4.07 1.84 -11.49
N TYR A 93 -3.57 2.96 -10.96
CA TYR A 93 -2.18 3.37 -11.14
C TYR A 93 -1.18 2.32 -10.61
N LEU A 94 -1.43 1.79 -9.41
CA LEU A 94 -0.59 0.72 -8.85
C LEU A 94 -0.60 -0.53 -9.73
N GLN A 95 -1.77 -0.96 -10.19
CA GLN A 95 -1.93 -2.15 -11.03
C GLN A 95 -1.18 -1.98 -12.37
N ASP A 96 -1.33 -0.83 -13.02
CA ASP A 96 -0.66 -0.53 -14.28
C ASP A 96 0.87 -0.52 -14.14
N ASN A 97 1.38 -0.26 -12.93
CA ASN A 97 2.82 -0.17 -12.64
C ASN A 97 3.32 -1.28 -11.70
N PHE A 98 2.54 -2.35 -11.51
CA PHE A 98 2.80 -3.37 -10.48
C PHE A 98 4.21 -3.94 -10.55
N MET A 99 4.68 -4.30 -11.75
CA MET A 99 6.00 -4.93 -11.93
C MET A 99 7.16 -4.01 -11.54
N VAL A 100 6.99 -2.69 -11.70
CA VAL A 100 7.98 -1.69 -11.26
C VAL A 100 7.99 -1.61 -9.73
N TYR A 101 6.81 -1.49 -9.11
CA TYR A 101 6.67 -1.44 -7.65
C TYR A 101 7.13 -2.72 -6.95
N ALA A 102 6.88 -3.87 -7.58
CA ALA A 102 7.34 -5.17 -7.12
C ALA A 102 8.86 -5.33 -7.27
N GLY A 103 9.51 -4.51 -8.11
CA GLY A 103 10.95 -4.60 -8.41
C GLY A 103 11.30 -5.71 -9.40
N VAL A 104 10.31 -6.24 -10.13
CA VAL A 104 10.50 -7.27 -11.15
C VAL A 104 11.15 -6.67 -12.39
N VAL A 105 10.73 -5.46 -12.78
CA VAL A 105 11.32 -4.70 -13.89
C VAL A 105 11.79 -3.32 -13.43
N ARG A 106 12.74 -2.73 -14.16
CA ARG A 106 13.23 -1.37 -13.85
C ARG A 106 12.28 -0.28 -14.33
N ALA A 107 11.60 -0.48 -15.46
CA ALA A 107 10.77 0.54 -16.09
C ALA A 107 9.50 -0.05 -16.73
N SER A 108 9.65 -1.03 -17.61
CA SER A 108 8.51 -1.70 -18.26
C SER A 108 8.85 -3.14 -18.61
N VAL A 109 7.81 -3.94 -18.84
CA VAL A 109 7.93 -5.26 -19.45
C VAL A 109 7.98 -5.05 -20.97
N VAL A 110 8.99 -5.61 -21.62
CA VAL A 110 9.12 -5.66 -23.08
C VAL A 110 9.53 -7.09 -23.42
N CYS A 111 8.75 -7.75 -24.26
CA CYS A 111 9.04 -9.10 -24.73
C CYS A 111 9.84 -9.04 -26.03
N ASP A 112 10.80 -9.95 -26.19
CA ASP A 112 11.53 -10.09 -27.45
C ASP A 112 10.65 -10.82 -28.47
N THR A 113 10.49 -10.25 -29.66
CA THR A 113 9.60 -10.78 -30.70
C THR A 113 10.26 -11.96 -31.41
N THR A 114 10.13 -13.18 -30.85
CA THR A 114 10.66 -14.38 -31.50
C THR A 114 9.61 -15.15 -32.30
N ASP A 115 8.40 -15.40 -31.78
CA ASP A 115 7.61 -16.54 -32.30
C ASP A 115 6.10 -16.29 -32.52
N GLY A 116 5.66 -15.05 -32.74
CA GLY A 116 4.26 -14.73 -33.11
C GLY A 116 3.19 -15.10 -32.05
N SER A 117 3.62 -15.50 -30.85
CA SER A 117 2.75 -15.80 -29.71
C SER A 117 2.27 -14.51 -29.03
N MET A 118 1.11 -14.55 -28.38
CA MET A 118 0.63 -13.40 -27.59
C MET A 118 1.59 -13.15 -26.43
N GLN A 119 2.18 -11.95 -26.41
CA GLN A 119 3.20 -11.57 -25.44
C GLN A 119 2.59 -10.82 -24.24
N LEU A 120 3.29 -10.81 -23.11
CA LEU A 120 2.81 -10.20 -21.88
C LEU A 120 2.68 -8.67 -22.01
N ASP A 121 3.58 -8.04 -22.77
CA ASP A 121 3.57 -6.62 -23.10
C ASP A 121 2.51 -6.24 -24.16
N ALA A 122 1.95 -7.22 -24.87
CA ALA A 122 0.83 -7.03 -25.79
C ALA A 122 -0.55 -7.08 -25.11
N LEU A 123 -0.60 -7.38 -23.80
CA LEU A 123 -1.84 -7.33 -23.04
C LEU A 123 -2.36 -5.89 -22.96
N ASN A 124 -3.65 -5.70 -23.22
CA ASN A 124 -4.28 -4.42 -22.96
C ASN A 124 -4.35 -4.15 -21.43
N PRO A 125 -4.54 -2.88 -21.01
CA PRO A 125 -4.55 -2.51 -19.60
C PRO A 125 -5.57 -3.27 -18.75
N ASP A 126 -6.75 -3.58 -19.30
CA ASP A 126 -7.81 -4.26 -18.54
C ASP A 126 -7.48 -5.74 -18.28
N CYS A 127 -6.95 -6.43 -19.30
CA CYS A 127 -6.42 -7.79 -19.16
C CYS A 127 -5.27 -7.82 -18.15
N TRP A 128 -4.36 -6.84 -18.20
CA TRP A 128 -3.27 -6.73 -17.26
C TRP A 128 -3.77 -6.54 -15.82
N ARG A 129 -4.68 -5.58 -15.59
CA ARG A 129 -5.31 -5.34 -14.27
C ARG A 129 -6.00 -6.59 -13.73
N ALA A 130 -6.68 -7.35 -14.60
CA ALA A 130 -7.34 -8.59 -14.23
C ALA A 130 -6.36 -9.70 -13.80
N VAL A 131 -5.11 -9.69 -14.28
CA VAL A 131 -4.05 -10.58 -13.79
C VAL A 131 -3.49 -10.06 -12.48
N VAL A 132 -3.07 -8.79 -12.42
CA VAL A 132 -2.37 -8.25 -11.24
C VAL A 132 -3.26 -8.08 -10.01
N GLN A 133 -4.59 -8.06 -10.14
CA GLN A 133 -5.50 -8.03 -8.97
C GLN A 133 -5.32 -9.23 -8.03
N TYR A 134 -4.76 -10.34 -8.52
CA TYR A 134 -4.48 -11.55 -7.74
C TYR A 134 -3.07 -11.54 -7.12
N LEU A 135 -2.26 -10.52 -7.40
CA LEU A 135 -0.91 -10.38 -6.90
C LEU A 135 -0.87 -9.32 -5.80
N LYS A 136 -0.05 -9.55 -4.77
CA LYS A 136 0.24 -8.53 -3.75
C LYS A 136 1.71 -8.13 -3.80
N LEU A 137 1.98 -6.86 -3.51
CA LEU A 137 3.37 -6.38 -3.38
C LEU A 137 4.13 -7.10 -2.25
N SER A 138 3.41 -7.58 -1.23
CA SER A 138 3.97 -8.38 -0.12
C SER A 138 4.54 -9.72 -0.57
N ASP A 139 4.02 -10.27 -1.67
CA ASP A 139 4.36 -11.64 -2.10
C ASP A 139 5.68 -11.67 -2.87
N VAL A 140 6.11 -10.52 -3.39
CA VAL A 140 7.37 -10.38 -4.13
C VAL A 140 8.46 -9.91 -3.18
N LYS A 141 9.40 -10.82 -2.87
CA LYS A 141 10.63 -10.46 -2.15
C LYS A 141 11.40 -9.44 -2.99
N ALA A 142 11.79 -8.33 -2.37
CA ALA A 142 12.70 -7.40 -3.01
C ALA A 142 13.97 -8.18 -3.37
N SER A 143 14.39 -8.15 -4.64
CA SER A 143 15.73 -8.64 -4.95
C SER A 143 16.70 -7.71 -4.23
N VAL A 144 17.42 -8.23 -3.24
CA VAL A 144 18.59 -7.53 -2.68
C VAL A 144 19.56 -7.39 -3.84
N ARG A 145 19.75 -6.17 -4.32
CA ARG A 145 20.85 -5.83 -5.22
C ARG A 145 22.04 -5.38 -4.39
#